data_AF-A0A7S0HFJ4-F1
#
_entry.id   AF-A0A7S0HFJ4-F1
#
_cell.length_a   1.000
_cell.length_b   1.000
_cell.length_c   1.000
_cell.angle_alpha   90.00
_cell.angle_beta   90.00
_cell.angle_gamma   90.00
#
_symmetry.space_group_name_H-M   'P 1'
#
loop_
_entity.id
_entity.type
_entity.pdbx_description
1 polymer ?
#
loop_
_entity_poly.entity_id
_entity_poly.type
_entity_poly.pdbx_seq_one_letter_code
_entity_poly.pdbx_strand_id
1 'polypeptide(L)'
;SALASALHFNPVYPGLGATGPTDENNARIFTHAFVHRTHIDIHGRFFPRAFLNWYSDDWITSVYGASSTFKLQQVRMRHQVEAQKTAGAERYAISWEAKDKLNAEVSKGALRVRRWLM
;
A
#
# COMPACT_ATOMS: atom_id res chain seq x y z
N SER A 1 11.87 15.58 -1.31
CA SER A 1 11.88 14.57 -2.38
C SER A 1 10.49 14.47 -2.99
N ALA A 2 10.34 14.01 -4.24
CA ALA A 2 9.05 13.96 -4.94
C ALA A 2 7.97 13.13 -4.21
N LEU A 3 8.37 12.05 -3.52
CA LEU A 3 7.49 11.21 -2.70
C LEU A 3 6.88 12.01 -1.54
N ALA A 4 7.69 12.74 -0.79
CA ALA A 4 7.21 13.55 0.33
C ALA A 4 6.26 14.66 -0.16
N SER A 5 6.57 15.29 -1.29
CA SER A 5 5.72 16.32 -1.90
C SER A 5 4.35 15.78 -2.30
N ALA A 6 4.27 14.57 -2.86
CA ALA A 6 3.01 13.97 -3.29
C ALA A 6 2.01 13.81 -2.13
N LEU A 7 2.49 13.39 -0.96
CA LEU A 7 1.65 13.31 0.23
C LEU A 7 1.38 14.70 0.83
N HIS A 8 2.41 15.55 0.92
CA HIS A 8 2.29 16.89 1.50
C HIS A 8 1.22 17.75 0.80
N PHE A 9 1.13 17.66 -0.54
CA PHE A 9 0.17 18.40 -1.35
C PHE A 9 -1.09 17.59 -1.71
N ASN A 10 -1.42 16.54 -0.95
CA ASN A 10 -2.65 15.79 -1.19
C ASN A 10 -3.88 16.72 -1.06
N PRO A 11 -4.76 16.79 -2.09
CA PRO A 11 -5.88 17.72 -2.12
C PRO A 11 -7.00 17.38 -1.13
N VAL A 12 -7.06 16.14 -0.62
CA VAL A 12 -8.04 15.73 0.39
C VAL A 12 -7.60 16.23 1.77
N TYR A 13 -6.35 15.97 2.15
CA TYR A 13 -5.75 16.45 3.38
C TYR A 13 -4.22 16.35 3.32
N PRO A 14 -3.44 17.37 3.73
CA PRO A 14 -1.98 17.35 3.71
C PRO A 14 -1.38 16.16 4.49
N GLY A 15 -0.57 15.37 3.79
CA GLY A 15 0.06 14.17 4.33
C GLY A 15 -0.85 12.94 4.33
N LEU A 16 -2.10 13.00 3.89
CA LEU A 16 -2.94 11.81 3.78
C LEU A 16 -2.43 10.90 2.64
N GLY A 17 -2.57 9.59 2.81
CA GLY A 17 -2.45 8.65 1.69
C GLY A 17 -1.22 7.77 1.69
N ALA A 18 -1.03 7.12 0.53
CA ALA A 18 0.15 6.33 0.21
C ALA A 18 0.76 6.80 -1.11
N THR A 19 2.09 6.78 -1.19
CA THR A 19 2.83 7.10 -2.41
C THR A 19 3.94 6.09 -2.64
N GLY A 20 4.50 6.04 -3.84
CA GLY A 20 5.61 5.14 -4.13
C GLY A 20 6.07 5.22 -5.56
N PRO A 21 7.26 4.65 -5.85
CA PRO A 21 7.72 4.42 -7.20
C PRO A 21 6.79 3.49 -7.97
N THR A 22 6.81 3.61 -9.28
CA THR A 22 6.16 2.66 -10.19
C THR A 22 7.09 1.49 -10.45
N ASP A 23 6.65 0.28 -10.12
CA ASP A 23 7.37 -0.95 -10.43
C ASP A 23 7.20 -1.29 -11.91
N GLU A 24 8.30 -1.43 -12.63
CA GLU A 24 8.32 -1.82 -14.05
C GLU A 24 7.77 -3.24 -14.27
N ASN A 25 7.91 -4.11 -13.27
CA ASN A 25 7.42 -5.49 -13.33
C ASN A 25 5.97 -5.63 -12.82
N ASN A 26 5.48 -4.66 -12.04
CA ASN A 26 4.10 -4.68 -11.52
C ASN A 26 3.56 -3.27 -11.21
N ALA A 27 3.11 -2.57 -12.25
CA ALA A 27 2.53 -1.23 -12.09
C ALA A 27 1.16 -1.21 -11.37
N ARG A 28 0.53 -2.36 -11.11
CA ARG A 28 -0.83 -2.44 -10.54
C ARG A 28 -0.87 -2.23 -9.04
N ILE A 29 0.13 -2.72 -8.30
CA ILE A 29 0.22 -2.56 -6.84
C ILE A 29 1.45 -1.72 -6.45
N PHE A 30 1.56 -1.34 -5.19
CA PHE A 30 2.80 -0.83 -4.63
C PHE A 30 3.62 -1.99 -4.08
N THR A 31 4.72 -2.34 -4.75
CA THR A 31 5.71 -3.23 -4.15
C THR A 31 6.61 -2.51 -3.14
N HIS A 32 6.65 -1.16 -3.19
CA HIS A 32 7.31 -0.31 -2.21
C HIS A 32 6.46 0.93 -1.95
N ALA A 33 5.69 0.90 -0.85
CA ALA A 33 4.83 2.01 -0.43
C ALA A 33 5.54 2.90 0.61
N PHE A 34 5.29 4.19 0.52
CA PHE A 34 5.69 5.23 1.46
C PHE A 34 4.43 5.94 1.95
N VAL A 35 4.42 6.28 3.23
CA VAL A 35 3.31 6.97 3.90
C VAL A 35 3.85 8.05 4.81
N HIS A 36 2.99 8.99 5.19
CA HIS A 36 3.29 10.00 6.20
C HIS A 36 2.82 9.52 7.59
N ARG A 37 3.21 10.20 8.67
CA ARG A 37 2.86 9.82 10.06
C ARG A 37 1.34 9.69 10.31
N THR A 38 0.55 10.45 9.56
CA THR A 38 -0.93 10.40 9.54
C THR A 38 -1.46 8.99 9.27
N HIS A 39 -0.73 8.16 8.53
CA HIS A 39 -1.09 6.74 8.36
C HIS A 39 -1.14 6.00 9.69
N ILE A 40 -0.13 6.22 10.55
CA ILE A 40 -0.09 5.63 11.89
C ILE A 40 -1.17 6.25 12.78
N ASP A 41 -1.45 7.54 12.65
CA ASP A 41 -2.55 8.18 13.41
C ASP A 41 -3.92 7.55 13.07
N ILE A 42 -4.15 7.19 11.80
CA ILE A 42 -5.41 6.59 11.32
C ILE A 42 -5.50 5.09 11.64
N HIS A 43 -4.42 4.34 11.38
CA HIS A 43 -4.46 2.86 11.40
C HIS A 43 -3.80 2.24 12.63
N GLY A 44 -3.00 3.01 13.37
CA GLY A 44 -2.21 2.61 14.53
C GLY A 44 -0.98 1.75 14.20
N ARG A 45 -0.83 1.30 12.95
CA ARG A 45 0.21 0.41 12.45
C ARG A 45 0.35 0.60 10.93
N PHE A 46 1.49 0.19 10.38
CA PHE A 46 1.76 0.28 8.94
C PHE A 46 0.93 -0.72 8.11
N PHE A 47 0.72 -1.94 8.63
CA PHE A 47 -0.14 -2.95 8.01
C PHE A 47 -1.10 -3.57 9.03
N PRO A 48 -2.30 -4.01 8.60
CA PRO A 48 -3.16 -4.85 9.41
C PRO A 48 -2.49 -6.15 9.83
N ARG A 49 -2.76 -6.61 11.07
CA ARG A 49 -2.25 -7.89 11.59
C ARG A 49 -2.76 -9.12 10.82
N ALA A 50 -3.82 -8.95 10.04
CA ALA A 50 -4.42 -10.01 9.24
C ALA A 50 -3.53 -10.44 8.06
N PHE A 51 -2.59 -9.60 7.63
CA PHE A 51 -1.69 -9.92 6.53
C PHE A 51 -0.40 -10.52 7.05
N LEU A 52 -0.17 -11.79 6.69
CA LEU A 52 1.10 -12.51 6.91
C LEU A 52 1.88 -12.69 5.59
N ASN A 53 1.38 -12.11 4.50
CA ASN A 53 1.87 -12.33 3.14
C ASN A 53 1.73 -11.03 2.29
N TRP A 54 1.90 -11.17 0.98
CA TRP A 54 1.92 -10.12 -0.04
C TRP A 54 0.62 -9.30 -0.18
N TYR A 55 -0.48 -9.66 0.49
CA TYR A 55 -1.70 -8.84 0.50
C TYR A 55 -1.52 -7.46 1.16
N SER A 56 -0.41 -7.23 1.86
CA SER A 56 -0.01 -5.90 2.34
C SER A 56 0.06 -4.88 1.20
N ASP A 57 0.57 -5.30 0.04
CA ASP A 57 0.82 -4.44 -1.12
C ASP A 57 -0.50 -4.07 -1.81
N ASP A 58 -1.39 -5.05 -1.96
CA ASP A 58 -2.76 -4.82 -2.44
C ASP A 58 -3.54 -3.88 -1.50
N TRP A 59 -3.43 -4.11 -0.19
CA TRP A 59 -4.15 -3.32 0.81
C TRP A 59 -3.72 -1.86 0.79
N ILE A 60 -2.40 -1.59 0.86
CA ILE A 60 -1.91 -0.20 0.90
C ILE A 60 -2.16 0.55 -0.41
N THR A 61 -2.18 -0.18 -1.53
CA THR A 61 -2.57 0.37 -2.84
C THR A 61 -4.03 0.86 -2.83
N SER A 62 -4.90 0.21 -2.05
CA SER A 62 -6.35 0.38 -2.14
C SER A 62 -6.96 1.20 -1.01
N VAL A 63 -6.41 1.14 0.20
CA VAL A 63 -7.07 1.62 1.45
C VAL A 63 -7.43 3.10 1.45
N TYR A 64 -6.66 3.93 0.75
CA TYR A 64 -6.88 5.38 0.64
C TYR A 64 -7.75 5.79 -0.55
N GLY A 65 -8.04 4.86 -1.48
CA GLY A 65 -8.72 5.14 -2.73
C GLY A 65 -7.90 6.00 -3.71
N ALA A 66 -8.42 6.17 -4.93
CA ALA A 66 -7.70 6.83 -6.01
C ALA A 66 -7.29 8.29 -5.72
N SER A 67 -8.07 9.01 -4.91
CA SER A 67 -7.83 10.42 -4.59
C SER A 67 -6.67 10.64 -3.60
N SER A 68 -6.14 9.58 -2.98
CA SER A 68 -5.07 9.67 -1.98
C SER A 68 -4.03 8.54 -2.12
N THR A 69 -3.95 7.97 -3.32
CA THR A 69 -2.95 6.96 -3.69
C THR A 69 -2.14 7.51 -4.87
N PHE A 70 -0.87 7.84 -4.65
CA PHE A 70 -0.03 8.54 -5.61
C PHE A 70 1.14 7.68 -6.09
N LYS A 71 0.97 7.03 -7.25
CA LYS A 71 2.08 6.35 -7.94
C LYS A 71 2.88 7.36 -8.76
N LEU A 72 4.16 7.50 -8.44
CA LEU A 72 5.05 8.41 -9.16
C LEU A 72 5.60 7.71 -10.41
N GLN A 73 5.10 8.06 -11.58
CA GLN A 73 5.55 7.50 -12.87
C GLN A 73 6.98 7.91 -13.22
N GLN A 74 7.42 9.07 -12.71
CA GLN A 74 8.77 9.59 -12.89
C GLN A 74 9.81 8.89 -11.99
N VAL A 75 9.36 8.17 -10.96
CA VAL A 75 10.24 7.36 -10.11
C VAL A 75 9.97 5.90 -10.45
N ARG A 76 10.81 5.34 -11.32
CA ARG A 76 10.72 3.93 -11.71
C ARG A 76 11.66 3.09 -10.86
N MET A 77 11.22 1.89 -10.54
CA MET A 77 12.06 0.88 -9.94
C MET A 77 11.84 -0.45 -10.63
N ARG A 78 12.87 -1.29 -10.62
CA ARG A 78 12.79 -2.66 -11.09
C ARG A 78 12.96 -3.59 -9.90
N HIS A 79 11.90 -4.27 -9.49
CA HIS A 79 11.97 -5.24 -8.41
C HIS A 79 12.66 -6.51 -8.91
N GLN A 80 13.89 -6.77 -8.47
CA GLN A 80 14.64 -7.99 -8.80
C GLN A 80 14.17 -9.16 -7.94
N VAL A 81 13.17 -9.90 -8.44
CA VAL A 81 12.66 -11.12 -7.78
C VAL A 81 13.58 -12.34 -7.93
N GLU A 82 14.53 -12.30 -8.87
CA GLU A 82 15.37 -13.46 -9.23
C GLU A 82 16.40 -13.80 -8.14
N ALA A 83 16.93 -12.79 -7.42
CA ALA A 83 17.86 -13.01 -6.33
C ALA A 83 17.22 -13.72 -5.11
N GLN A 84 15.89 -13.75 -5.01
CA GLN A 84 15.16 -14.40 -3.92
C GLN A 84 14.69 -15.83 -4.25
N LYS A 85 14.80 -16.29 -5.49
CA LYS A 85 14.19 -17.55 -5.97
C LYS A 85 15.18 -18.69 -6.23
N THR A 86 16.40 -18.65 -5.70
CA THR A 86 17.41 -19.70 -5.95
C THR A 86 17.30 -20.95 -5.06
N ALA A 87 16.49 -20.96 -4.01
CA ALA A 87 16.20 -22.17 -3.23
C ALA A 87 15.00 -21.98 -2.29
N GLY A 88 13.83 -22.54 -2.63
CA GLY A 88 12.73 -22.68 -1.67
C GLY A 88 11.35 -22.59 -2.32
N ALA A 89 10.43 -23.43 -1.83
CA ALA A 89 9.02 -23.42 -2.17
C ALA A 89 8.41 -22.00 -2.11
N GLU A 90 7.35 -21.75 -2.88
CA GLU A 90 6.59 -20.50 -2.78
C GLU A 90 6.32 -20.19 -1.29
N ARG A 91 6.85 -19.07 -0.79
CA ARG A 91 6.85 -18.76 0.65
C ARG A 91 5.45 -18.75 1.28
N TYR A 92 4.39 -18.58 0.49
CA TYR A 92 2.99 -18.53 0.96
C TYR A 92 2.02 -19.11 -0.08
N ALA A 93 1.15 -20.03 0.34
CA ALA A 93 0.06 -20.53 -0.49
C ALA A 93 -1.00 -19.43 -0.72
N ILE A 94 -1.42 -19.24 -1.97
CA ILE A 94 -2.52 -18.34 -2.34
C ILE A 94 -3.83 -19.02 -1.94
N SER A 95 -4.60 -18.44 -1.00
CA SER A 95 -5.92 -18.95 -0.64
C SER A 95 -7.02 -17.93 -0.93
N TRP A 96 -8.17 -18.41 -1.40
CA TRP A 96 -9.36 -17.57 -1.64
C TRP A 96 -9.84 -16.87 -0.36
N GLU A 97 -9.73 -17.53 0.79
CA GLU A 97 -10.06 -16.97 2.10
C GLU A 97 -9.22 -15.71 2.41
N ALA A 98 -7.98 -15.65 1.90
CA ALA A 98 -7.12 -14.50 2.10
C ALA A 98 -7.55 -13.28 1.28
N LYS A 99 -8.26 -13.48 0.15
CA LYS A 99 -8.85 -12.39 -0.65
C LYS A 99 -10.04 -11.74 0.05
N ASP A 100 -10.89 -12.53 0.71
CA ASP A 100 -12.01 -11.98 1.49
C ASP A 100 -11.52 -11.19 2.70
N LYS A 101 -10.45 -11.68 3.35
CA LYS A 101 -9.75 -10.94 4.41
C LYS A 101 -9.18 -9.62 3.91
N LEU A 102 -8.62 -9.58 2.70
CA LEU A 102 -8.15 -8.34 2.07
C LEU A 102 -9.30 -7.33 1.91
N ASN A 103 -10.40 -7.72 1.28
CA ASN A 103 -11.53 -6.83 1.02
C ASN A 103 -12.13 -6.27 2.33
N ALA A 104 -12.24 -7.12 3.36
CA ALA A 104 -12.69 -6.70 4.68
C ALA A 104 -11.75 -5.67 5.33
N GLU A 105 -10.44 -5.91 5.28
CA GLU A 105 -9.45 -4.99 5.85
C GLU A 105 -9.28 -3.69 5.04
N VAL A 106 -9.48 -3.71 3.71
CA VAL A 106 -9.55 -2.49 2.89
C VAL A 106 -10.77 -1.67 3.31
N SER A 107 -11.94 -2.30 3.43
CA SER A 107 -13.18 -1.62 3.82
C SER A 107 -13.06 -0.99 5.20
N LYS A 108 -12.52 -1.75 6.17
CA LYS A 108 -12.27 -1.28 7.53
C LYS A 108 -11.24 -0.14 7.58
N GLY A 109 -10.17 -0.24 6.80
CA GLY A 109 -9.16 0.82 6.68
C GLY A 109 -9.75 2.10 6.09
N ALA A 110 -10.51 2.00 5.00
CA ALA A 110 -11.19 3.12 4.37
C ALA A 110 -12.19 3.79 5.32
N LEU A 111 -12.92 3.02 6.14
CA LEU A 111 -13.79 3.57 7.18
C LEU A 111 -13.02 4.36 8.24
N ARG A 112 -11.83 3.90 8.65
CA ARG A 112 -10.97 4.65 9.57
C ARG A 112 -10.51 5.97 8.96
N VAL A 113 -10.09 5.96 7.70
CA VAL A 113 -9.71 7.19 6.97
C VAL A 113 -10.88 8.18 6.95
N ARG A 114 -12.09 7.73 6.58
CA ARG A 114 -13.28 8.59 6.55
C ARG A 114 -13.61 9.17 7.92
N ARG A 115 -13.53 8.36 8.97
CA ARG A 115 -13.80 8.80 10.35
C ARG A 115 -12.77 9.81 10.87
N TRP A 116 -11.52 9.68 10.47
CA TRP A 116 -10.45 10.59 10.87
C TRP A 116 -10.52 11.95 10.17
N LEU A 117 -11.15 12.00 8.98
CA LEU A 117 -11.37 13.24 8.23
C LEU A 117 -12.60 14.05 8.67
N MET A 118 -13.45 13.48 9.55
CA MET A 118 -14.62 14.13 10.13
C MET A 118 -14.24 14.80 11.45
#